data_AF-A0A915A8L1-F1
#
_entry.id   AF-A0A915A8L1-F1
#
_cell.length_a   1.000
_cell.length_b   1.000
_cell.length_c   1.000
_cell.angle_alpha   90.00
_cell.angle_beta   90.00
_cell.angle_gamma   90.00
#
_symmetry.space_group_name_H-M   'P 1'
#
loop_
_entity.id
_entity.type
_entity.pdbx_description
1 polymer ?
#
loop_
_entity_poly.entity_id
_entity_poly.type
_entity_poly.pdbx_seq_one_letter_code
_entity_poly.pdbx_strand_id
1 'polypeptide(L)'
;YICTLSPSYLDPHNFHIAKSAMGESLLRTDDLHKLKEGEIFTDIESGKKYRVKKTILPHYSSAGPFGIGDPDDRTLRRIEADVIIPNRMNSLVEKVECSERYIDLVECLRKDGAVWGLRSCRDILAIFNKCKAEKFHDPSFRERVTEEYLNERS
;
A
#
# COMPACT_ATOMS: atom_id res chain seq x y z
N TYR A 1 -17.85 -4.53 -5.70
CA TYR A 1 -18.29 -4.12 -4.36
C TYR A 1 -17.88 -5.23 -3.42
N ILE A 2 -16.78 -5.06 -2.67
CA ILE A 2 -16.21 -6.15 -1.85
C ILE A 2 -16.61 -5.90 -0.40
N CYS A 3 -17.43 -6.77 0.15
CA CYS A 3 -17.83 -6.70 1.56
C CYS A 3 -16.73 -7.30 2.44
N THR A 4 -16.78 -7.06 3.75
CA THR A 4 -15.85 -7.56 4.74
C THR A 4 -16.64 -8.21 5.87
N LEU A 5 -16.10 -9.28 6.43
CA LEU A 5 -16.78 -10.15 7.39
C LEU A 5 -16.17 -9.90 8.78
N SER A 6 -16.88 -9.20 9.69
CA SER A 6 -16.37 -8.92 11.04
C SER A 6 -16.87 -9.95 12.06
N PRO A 7 -16.04 -10.56 12.93
CA PRO A 7 -16.49 -11.54 13.92
C PRO A 7 -17.44 -10.91 14.94
N SER A 8 -18.61 -11.51 15.16
CA SER A 8 -19.54 -11.09 16.22
C SER A 8 -19.40 -12.00 17.45
N TYR A 9 -19.01 -11.43 18.59
CA TYR A 9 -18.97 -12.08 19.90
C TYR A 9 -20.39 -12.13 20.48
N LEU A 10 -21.09 -13.27 20.41
CA LEU A 10 -22.37 -13.48 21.09
C LEU A 10 -22.53 -14.93 21.56
N ASP A 11 -23.02 -15.05 22.81
CA ASP A 11 -23.11 -16.20 23.71
C ASP A 11 -23.82 -17.47 23.18
N PRO A 12 -23.54 -18.65 23.78
CA PRO A 12 -23.97 -19.94 23.29
C PRO A 12 -25.29 -20.38 23.93
N HIS A 13 -26.43 -20.02 23.34
CA HIS A 13 -27.66 -20.77 23.59
C HIS A 13 -28.49 -20.92 22.31
N ASN A 14 -28.83 -22.18 22.07
CA ASN A 14 -29.90 -22.72 21.23
C ASN A 14 -29.55 -23.27 19.83
N PHE A 15 -29.95 -24.52 19.71
CA PHE A 15 -29.72 -25.51 18.67
C PHE A 15 -30.97 -25.52 17.76
N HIS A 16 -30.82 -25.58 16.43
CA HIS A 16 -31.77 -26.30 15.56
C HIS A 16 -31.18 -26.46 14.15
N ILE A 17 -31.11 -27.73 13.72
CA ILE A 17 -30.62 -28.21 12.43
C ILE A 17 -31.75 -28.12 11.41
N ALA A 18 -31.49 -27.49 10.27
CA ALA A 18 -32.22 -27.75 9.03
C ALA A 18 -31.19 -28.01 7.91
N LYS A 19 -31.09 -29.29 7.51
CA LYS A 19 -30.35 -29.73 6.32
C LYS A 19 -31.17 -29.41 5.07
N SER A 20 -30.59 -28.71 4.11
CA SER A 20 -30.93 -28.89 2.70
C SER A 20 -29.66 -28.72 1.85
N ALA A 21 -29.59 -29.54 0.81
CA ALA A 21 -28.37 -29.96 0.11
C ALA A 21 -27.99 -29.08 -1.09
N MET A 22 -26.72 -29.24 -1.50
CA MET A 22 -26.10 -28.91 -2.78
C MET A 22 -25.72 -27.46 -3.10
N GLY A 23 -24.40 -27.21 -3.14
CA GLY A 23 -23.80 -26.04 -3.77
C GLY A 23 -22.38 -25.69 -3.27
N GLU A 24 -21.42 -26.58 -3.52
CA GLU A 24 -19.96 -26.37 -3.62
C GLU A 24 -19.30 -25.07 -3.09
N SER A 25 -18.45 -25.30 -2.07
CA SER A 25 -17.06 -24.82 -1.93
C SER A 25 -16.74 -23.33 -1.76
N LEU A 26 -16.06 -23.08 -0.63
CA LEU A 26 -15.00 -22.08 -0.40
C LEU A 26 -15.31 -20.62 -0.75
N LEU A 27 -15.23 -19.74 0.26
CA LEU A 27 -14.78 -18.36 0.05
C LEU A 27 -13.29 -18.40 -0.35
N ARG A 28 -13.01 -18.79 -1.60
CA ARG A 28 -11.69 -18.69 -2.22
C ARG A 28 -11.39 -17.24 -2.67
N THR A 29 -12.40 -16.39 -2.63
CA THR A 29 -12.34 -14.98 -3.02
C THR A 29 -13.29 -14.20 -2.12
N ASP A 30 -12.96 -12.94 -1.80
CA ASP A 30 -13.81 -11.96 -1.11
C ASP A 30 -15.11 -11.61 -1.90
N ASP A 31 -15.59 -12.51 -2.76
CA ASP A 31 -16.76 -12.32 -3.60
C ASP A 31 -18.05 -12.54 -2.80
N LEU A 32 -18.32 -11.57 -1.95
CA LEU A 32 -19.52 -11.49 -1.11
C LEU A 32 -20.69 -10.83 -1.86
N HIS A 33 -20.65 -10.75 -3.19
CA HIS A 33 -21.70 -10.12 -4.01
C HIS A 33 -23.08 -10.75 -3.81
N LYS A 34 -23.13 -12.04 -3.47
CA LYS A 34 -24.38 -12.79 -3.24
C LYS A 34 -24.94 -12.62 -1.83
N LEU A 35 -24.18 -12.05 -0.89
CA LEU A 35 -24.57 -11.94 0.52
C LEU A 35 -25.15 -10.55 0.83
N LYS A 36 -26.14 -10.54 1.73
CA LYS A 36 -26.81 -9.30 2.17
C LYS A 36 -26.00 -8.60 3.26
N GLU A 37 -26.11 -7.28 3.31
CA GLU A 37 -25.49 -6.50 4.38
C GLU A 37 -26.05 -6.94 5.73
N GLY A 38 -25.16 -7.22 6.69
CA GLY A 38 -25.50 -7.70 8.03
C GLY A 38 -25.81 -9.19 8.14
N GLU A 39 -25.73 -9.97 7.06
CA GLU A 39 -25.87 -11.43 7.10
C GLU A 39 -24.74 -12.07 7.91
N ILE A 40 -25.05 -13.13 8.65
CA ILE A 40 -24.07 -13.85 9.47
C ILE A 40 -23.65 -15.12 8.72
N PHE A 41 -22.42 -15.12 8.22
CA PHE A 41 -21.78 -16.28 7.61
C PHE A 41 -21.05 -17.08 8.70
N THR A 42 -21.21 -18.40 8.70
CA THR A 42 -20.46 -19.29 9.61
C THR A 42 -19.46 -20.08 8.79
N ASP A 43 -18.19 -19.91 9.11
CA ASP A 43 -17.12 -20.65 8.46
C ASP A 43 -17.16 -22.11 8.90
N ILE A 44 -17.11 -23.02 7.92
CA ILE A 44 -17.35 -24.46 8.15
C ILE A 44 -16.11 -25.13 8.77
N GLU A 45 -14.91 -24.61 8.50
CA GLU A 45 -13.65 -25.15 9.03
C GLU A 45 -13.34 -24.65 10.44
N SER A 46 -13.55 -23.36 10.71
CA SER A 46 -13.23 -22.73 12.00
C SER A 46 -14.42 -22.57 12.94
N GLY A 47 -15.66 -22.77 12.46
CA GLY A 47 -16.89 -22.55 13.22
C GLY A 47 -17.15 -21.08 13.58
N LYS A 48 -16.34 -20.15 13.07
CA LYS A 48 -16.42 -18.72 13.41
C LYS A 48 -17.55 -18.06 12.63
N LYS A 49 -18.33 -17.25 13.35
CA LYS A 49 -19.41 -16.44 12.78
C LYS A 49 -18.88 -15.06 12.42
N TYR A 50 -19.12 -14.64 11.20
CA TYR A 50 -18.75 -13.34 10.69
C TYR A 50 -19.97 -12.60 10.16
N ARG A 51 -20.05 -11.31 10.46
CA ARG A 51 -21.10 -10.41 9.98
C ARG A 51 -20.63 -9.66 8.73
N VAL A 52 -21.40 -9.74 7.65
CA VAL A 52 -21.12 -9.05 6.39
C VAL A 52 -21.27 -7.53 6.57
N LYS A 53 -20.24 -6.78 6.17
CA LYS A 53 -20.15 -5.32 6.11
C LYS A 53 -19.73 -4.88 4.70
N LYS A 54 -20.53 -4.15 3.95
CA LYS A 54 -20.18 -3.64 2.61
C LYS A 54 -19.30 -2.40 2.77
N THR A 55 -17.99 -2.58 2.91
CA THR A 55 -17.03 -1.47 2.90
C THR A 55 -16.62 -1.12 1.47
N ILE A 56 -16.23 0.14 1.24
CA ILE A 56 -15.70 0.58 -0.06
C ILE A 56 -14.29 0.01 -0.28
N LEU A 57 -13.57 -0.25 0.81
CA LEU A 57 -12.21 -0.79 0.82
C LEU A 57 -12.21 -2.28 1.19
N PRO A 58 -11.35 -3.10 0.57
CA PRO A 58 -11.11 -4.50 0.94
C PRO A 58 -10.59 -4.64 2.39
N HIS A 59 -10.79 -5.81 3.02
CA HIS A 59 -10.40 -6.06 4.42
C HIS A 59 -8.90 -5.82 4.67
N TYR A 60 -8.05 -6.28 3.76
CA TYR A 60 -6.59 -6.06 3.80
C TYR A 60 -6.17 -4.58 3.68
N SER A 61 -7.07 -3.72 3.21
CA SER A 61 -6.80 -2.29 3.06
C SER A 61 -7.02 -1.47 4.33
N SER A 62 -7.66 -2.07 5.34
CA SER A 62 -8.06 -1.38 6.59
C SER A 62 -7.70 -2.19 7.85
N ALA A 63 -6.94 -3.28 7.69
CA ALA A 63 -6.47 -4.09 8.80
C ALA A 63 -5.20 -3.48 9.43
N GLY A 64 -4.75 -4.05 10.55
CA GLY A 64 -3.53 -3.66 11.27
C GLY A 64 -3.73 -2.69 12.45
N PRO A 65 -2.86 -2.71 13.48
CA PRO A 65 -2.98 -1.90 14.69
C PRO A 65 -2.94 -0.38 14.44
N PHE A 66 -2.39 0.04 13.30
CA PHE A 66 -2.32 1.44 12.88
C PHE A 66 -3.33 1.80 11.76
N GLY A 67 -4.14 0.84 11.28
CA GLY A 67 -5.15 1.06 10.24
C GLY A 67 -4.58 1.39 8.85
N ILE A 68 -3.34 1.00 8.57
CA ILE A 68 -2.61 1.31 7.33
C ILE A 68 -2.47 0.11 6.38
N GLY A 69 -2.91 -1.09 6.77
CA GLY A 69 -2.78 -2.30 5.97
C GLY A 69 -2.63 -3.56 6.83
N ASP A 70 -2.88 -4.72 6.22
CA ASP A 70 -2.63 -6.02 6.86
C ASP A 70 -1.12 -6.19 7.19
N PRO A 71 -0.76 -6.44 8.46
CA PRO A 71 0.64 -6.57 8.88
C PRO A 71 1.39 -7.73 8.21
N ASP A 72 0.68 -8.71 7.67
CA ASP A 72 1.30 -9.83 6.95
C ASP A 72 1.29 -9.62 5.42
N ASP A 73 0.64 -8.57 4.92
CA ASP A 73 0.59 -8.24 3.50
C ASP A 73 1.90 -7.58 3.06
N ARG A 74 2.72 -8.35 2.34
CA ARG A 74 3.98 -7.90 1.74
C ARG A 74 3.83 -7.51 0.26
N THR A 75 2.61 -7.43 -0.26
CA THR A 75 2.35 -7.05 -1.65
C THR A 75 2.29 -5.54 -1.83
N LEU A 76 2.74 -5.06 -2.98
CA LEU A 76 2.59 -3.65 -3.37
C LEU A 76 1.29 -3.43 -4.12
N ARG A 77 0.50 -2.47 -3.65
CA ARG A 77 -0.62 -1.91 -4.42
C ARG A 77 -0.08 -1.05 -5.55
N ARG A 78 -0.88 -0.87 -6.60
CA ARG A 78 -0.50 -0.06 -7.76
C ARG A 78 -0.04 1.36 -7.40
N ILE A 79 -0.77 2.02 -6.51
CA ILE A 79 -0.41 3.37 -6.04
C ILE A 79 0.93 3.38 -5.29
N GLU A 80 1.24 2.30 -4.56
CA GLU A 80 2.48 2.18 -3.80
C GLU A 80 3.66 2.01 -4.77
N ALA A 81 3.53 1.09 -5.72
CA ALA A 81 4.55 0.80 -6.71
C ALA A 81 4.83 1.97 -7.68
N ASP A 82 3.77 2.68 -8.09
CA ASP A 82 3.83 3.70 -9.15
C ASP A 82 4.06 5.12 -8.60
N VAL A 83 3.69 5.40 -7.34
CA VAL A 83 3.74 6.76 -6.77
C VAL A 83 4.53 6.81 -5.48
N ILE A 84 4.21 5.97 -4.49
CA ILE A 84 4.79 6.10 -3.14
C ILE A 84 6.27 5.72 -3.15
N ILE A 85 6.63 4.56 -3.69
CA ILE A 85 8.02 4.11 -3.77
C ILE A 85 8.87 5.10 -4.60
N PRO A 86 8.45 5.52 -5.82
CA PRO A 86 9.20 6.54 -6.56
C PRO A 86 9.37 7.88 -5.82
N ASN A 87 8.36 8.34 -5.07
CA ASN A 87 8.46 9.57 -4.28
C ASN A 87 9.45 9.43 -3.10
N ARG A 88 9.47 8.26 -2.44
CA ARG A 88 10.46 7.95 -1.40
C ARG A 88 11.87 7.87 -1.99
N MET A 89 12.04 7.19 -3.12
CA MET A 89 13.31 7.17 -3.85
C MET A 89 13.78 8.58 -4.20
N ASN A 90 12.89 9.44 -4.72
CA ASN A 90 13.22 10.83 -5.04
C ASN A 90 13.71 11.60 -3.81
N SER A 91 13.02 11.44 -2.68
CA SER A 91 13.38 12.10 -1.42
C SER A 91 14.77 11.66 -0.91
N LEU A 92 15.09 10.37 -1.03
CA LEU A 92 16.40 9.83 -0.66
C LEU A 92 17.50 10.26 -1.63
N VAL A 93 17.20 10.38 -2.92
CA VAL A 93 18.13 10.92 -3.92
C VAL A 93 18.51 12.36 -3.57
N GLU A 94 17.54 13.20 -3.24
CA GLU A 94 17.78 14.61 -2.90
C GLU A 94 18.50 14.79 -1.54
N LYS A 95 18.15 13.98 -0.54
CA LYS A 95 18.67 14.14 0.83
C LYS A 95 19.95 13.38 1.14
N VAL A 96 20.19 12.26 0.46
CA VAL A 96 21.26 11.32 0.82
C VAL A 96 22.13 10.99 -0.38
N GLU A 97 21.59 10.33 -1.41
CA GLU A 97 22.41 9.70 -2.46
C GLU A 97 23.10 10.72 -3.39
N CYS A 98 22.38 11.77 -3.78
CA CYS A 98 22.83 12.83 -4.68
C CYS A 98 22.83 14.21 -3.99
N SER A 99 22.92 14.23 -2.66
CA SER A 99 22.75 15.43 -1.82
C SER A 99 23.70 16.56 -2.19
N GLU A 100 24.98 16.26 -2.39
CA GLU A 100 26.00 17.25 -2.82
C GLU A 100 25.60 17.98 -4.11
N ARG A 101 25.27 17.21 -5.16
CA ARG A 101 24.88 17.74 -6.48
C ARG A 101 23.55 18.49 -6.41
N TYR A 102 22.65 18.07 -5.52
CA TYR A 102 21.40 18.73 -5.27
C TYR A 102 21.60 20.09 -4.56
N ILE A 103 22.50 20.14 -3.58
CA ILE A 103 22.86 21.39 -2.89
C ILE A 103 23.48 22.38 -3.87
N ASP A 104 24.41 21.95 -4.72
CA ASP A 104 25.01 22.81 -5.76
C ASP A 104 23.94 23.43 -6.68
N LEU A 105 22.96 22.63 -7.08
CA LEU A 105 21.84 23.09 -7.89
C LEU A 105 20.98 24.11 -7.14
N VAL A 106 20.63 23.83 -5.87
CA VAL A 106 19.86 24.74 -5.02
C VAL A 106 20.60 26.06 -4.82
N GLU A 107 21.90 26.02 -4.56
CA GLU A 107 22.73 27.22 -4.38
C GLU A 107 22.79 28.06 -5.66
N CYS A 108 22.97 27.42 -6.82
CA CYS A 108 22.95 28.11 -8.11
C CYS A 108 21.59 28.78 -8.36
N LEU A 109 20.48 28.05 -8.17
CA LEU A 109 19.13 28.59 -8.35
C LEU A 109 18.82 29.73 -7.37
N ARG A 110 19.33 29.64 -6.13
CA ARG A 110 19.19 30.69 -5.11
C ARG A 110 19.98 31.95 -5.48
N LYS A 111 21.17 31.79 -6.07
CA LYS A 111 22.04 32.90 -6.46
C LYS A 111 21.49 33.67 -7.67
N ASP A 112 21.06 32.95 -8.70
CA ASP A 112 20.68 33.55 -9.98
C ASP A 112 19.17 33.83 -10.09
N GLY A 113 18.39 33.35 -9.12
CA GLY A 113 16.94 33.47 -9.08
C GLY A 113 16.23 32.52 -10.05
N ALA A 114 14.95 32.26 -9.83
CA ALA A 114 14.21 31.20 -10.54
C ALA A 114 14.18 31.38 -12.08
N VAL A 115 14.07 32.62 -12.58
CA VAL A 115 13.93 32.87 -14.03
C VAL A 115 15.26 32.69 -14.77
N TRP A 116 16.36 33.19 -14.21
CA TRP A 116 17.68 33.15 -14.85
C TRP A 116 18.41 31.84 -14.54
N GLY A 117 18.25 31.32 -13.32
CA GLY A 117 18.81 30.06 -12.85
C GLY A 117 18.45 28.84 -13.70
N LEU A 118 17.25 28.81 -14.31
CA LEU A 118 16.87 27.72 -15.23
C LEU A 118 17.74 27.67 -16.51
N ARG A 119 18.41 28.78 -16.86
CA ARG A 119 19.37 28.83 -17.98
C ARG A 119 20.80 28.66 -17.50
N SER A 120 21.20 29.36 -16.45
CA SER A 120 22.60 29.36 -15.99
C SER A 120 23.00 28.09 -15.24
N CYS A 121 22.08 27.46 -14.52
CA CYS A 121 22.34 26.25 -13.73
C CYS A 121 22.16 24.95 -14.53
N ARG A 122 22.09 25.02 -15.87
CA ARG A 122 21.80 23.85 -16.73
C ARG A 122 22.81 22.72 -16.60
N ASP A 123 24.09 23.05 -16.50
CA ASP A 123 25.16 22.05 -16.40
C ASP A 123 25.11 21.34 -15.05
N ILE A 124 24.88 22.09 -13.96
CA ILE A 124 24.71 21.54 -12.61
C ILE A 124 23.44 20.67 -12.54
N LEU A 125 22.34 21.11 -13.15
CA LEU A 125 21.11 20.35 -13.27
C LEU A 125 21.34 19.03 -14.05
N ALA A 126 22.13 19.06 -15.12
CA ALA A 126 22.46 17.86 -15.89
C ALA A 126 23.25 16.84 -15.04
N ILE A 127 24.20 17.31 -14.23
CA ILE A 127 24.97 16.47 -13.29
C ILE A 127 24.04 15.84 -12.25
N PHE A 128 23.15 16.62 -11.62
CA PHE A 128 22.18 16.10 -10.67
C PHE A 128 21.23 15.08 -11.32
N ASN A 129 20.70 15.39 -12.51
CA ASN A 129 19.80 14.49 -13.24
C ASN A 129 20.48 13.18 -13.64
N LYS A 130 21.79 13.21 -13.96
CA LYS A 130 22.56 11.99 -14.22
C LYS A 130 22.61 11.10 -12.98
N CYS A 131 22.99 11.66 -11.82
CA CYS A 131 23.02 10.92 -10.55
C CYS A 131 21.64 10.36 -10.19
N LYS A 132 20.59 11.18 -10.34
CA LYS A 132 19.20 10.76 -10.14
C LYS A 132 18.82 9.60 -11.06
N ALA A 133 19.10 9.69 -12.35
CA ALA A 133 18.78 8.64 -13.31
C ALA A 133 19.52 7.33 -12.99
N GLU A 134 20.80 7.39 -12.62
CA GLU A 134 21.57 6.21 -12.19
C GLU A 134 20.91 5.51 -11.00
N LYS A 135 20.45 6.26 -9.99
CA LYS A 135 19.75 5.69 -8.82
C LYS A 135 18.38 5.13 -9.17
N PHE A 136 17.61 5.79 -10.03
CA PHE A 136 16.30 5.28 -10.44
C PHE A 136 16.37 4.02 -11.32
N HIS A 137 17.48 3.79 -12.02
CA HIS A 137 17.73 2.56 -12.77
C HIS A 137 18.40 1.45 -11.94
N ASP A 138 18.79 1.73 -10.69
CA ASP A 138 19.37 0.74 -9.79
C ASP A 138 18.26 -0.10 -9.12
N PRO A 139 18.12 -1.38 -9.49
CA PRO A 139 17.08 -2.24 -8.91
C PRO A 139 17.32 -2.48 -7.42
N SER A 140 18.57 -2.51 -6.96
CA SER A 140 18.90 -2.71 -5.53
C SER A 140 18.49 -1.51 -4.68
N PHE A 141 18.60 -0.30 -5.24
CA PHE A 141 18.10 0.91 -4.58
C PHE A 141 16.58 0.87 -4.45
N ARG A 142 15.86 0.53 -5.53
CA ARG A 142 14.40 0.40 -5.48
C ARG A 142 13.95 -0.68 -4.50
N GLU A 143 14.63 -1.82 -4.47
CA GLU A 143 14.33 -2.92 -3.55
C GLU A 143 14.51 -2.48 -2.09
N ARG A 144 15.64 -1.85 -1.75
CA ARG A 144 15.89 -1.34 -0.39
C ARG A 144 14.80 -0.36 0.08
N VAL A 145 14.41 0.59 -0.77
CA VAL A 145 13.36 1.58 -0.43
C VAL A 145 11.98 0.90 -0.32
N THR A 146 11.74 -0.14 -1.13
CA THR A 146 10.51 -0.94 -1.07
C THR A 146 10.43 -1.71 0.25
N GLU A 147 11.52 -2.36 0.65
CA GLU A 147 11.58 -3.10 1.91
C GLU A 147 11.40 -2.18 3.13
N GLU A 148 12.05 -1.02 3.13
CA GLU A 148 11.84 0.01 4.17
C GLU A 148 10.37 0.42 4.25
N TYR A 149 9.73 0.69 3.11
CA TYR A 149 8.31 1.03 3.06
C TYR A 149 7.41 -0.09 3.55
N LEU A 150 7.65 -1.34 3.15
CA LEU A 150 6.87 -2.49 3.60
C LEU A 150 7.02 -2.69 5.10
N ASN A 151 8.22 -2.58 5.66
CA ASN A 151 8.45 -2.73 7.10
C ASN A 151 7.79 -1.63 7.95
N GLU A 152 7.54 -0.44 7.39
CA GLU A 152 6.78 0.62 8.07
C GLU A 152 5.27 0.41 7.99
N ARG A 153 4.79 -0.23 6.91
CA ARG A 153 3.37 -0.42 6.61
C ARG A 153 2.81 -1.69 7.25
N SER A 154 3.62 -2.75 7.27
CA SER A 154 3.31 -4.11 7.70
C SER A 154 3.74 -4.33 9.15
#